data_AF-A0A7X5D8R0-F1
#
_entry.id   AF-A0A7X5D8R0-F1
#
_cell.length_a   1.000
_cell.length_b   1.000
_cell.length_c   1.000
_cell.angle_alpha   90.00
_cell.angle_beta   90.00
_cell.angle_gamma   90.00
#
_symmetry.space_group_name_H-M   'P 1'
#
loop_
_entity.id
_entity.type
_entity.pdbx_description
1 polymer ?
#
loop_
_entity_poly.entity_id
_entity_poly.type
_entity_poly.pdbx_seq_one_letter_code
_entity_poly.pdbx_strand_id
1 'polypeptide(L)'
;MTEKITEAFAMSIKSTVLKWKNILSKIKNKLRWLENTFYAFLKQISHITMGRPDCLEDYIKKGDIYIAKQFLFKMVLCFCVVLFCITQYVYPFLRGKIVTAEIAVNTNDFFEFTGKAKVYQKDGSLLYKGILQQGNAEGQGEVYQHGKMVYKGELSENQYHGTGKLYQNDKKIYEGEFLNNQYHGTGVLYDKNGIMRYSGTFEHGNKKQGVSYFENGTMQYKGSYENGLYQGEGILYASGSENVIRYQGTFFQNQYEGKGILYQKGKMLYEGNFSKGLYQGEGILYDIQTGKILYQGTFLNGAYSGNGSLYQSNTGRLLYEGDFLEGKKNGFGTLYSENGTKIYTGAFYHDDIDYKQYIKSNLDEIREDFGRETELIMLDDAIVTVYEHLKVVFIFQFSENGESPNLKSIQFLGVQNIDNIKNGMTFYDVKQQYKQYEFIESNIQVTEQQKMIFSICDKQISTVYALTYTLNDVILTLYGEKENGVICYFEIGGIAL
;
A
#
# COMPACT_ATOMS: atom_id res chain seq x y z
N MET A 1 4.24 -10.07 -43.25
CA MET A 1 5.10 -9.04 -42.62
C MET A 1 6.52 -9.52 -42.44
N THR A 2 6.70 -10.74 -41.90
CA THR A 2 7.97 -11.47 -41.79
C THR A 2 8.81 -11.52 -43.07
N GLU A 3 8.23 -11.87 -44.23
CA GLU A 3 8.99 -11.94 -45.50
C GLU A 3 9.68 -10.62 -45.88
N LYS A 4 9.00 -9.48 -45.75
CA LYS A 4 9.58 -8.16 -46.03
C LYS A 4 10.72 -7.78 -45.07
N ILE A 5 10.69 -8.30 -43.84
CA ILE A 5 11.76 -8.10 -42.86
C ILE A 5 12.97 -8.96 -43.24
N THR A 6 12.77 -10.23 -43.63
CA THR A 6 13.85 -11.09 -44.12
C THR A 6 14.48 -10.60 -45.42
N GLU A 7 13.71 -10.05 -46.36
CA GLU A 7 14.25 -9.42 -47.58
C GLU A 7 15.07 -8.16 -47.27
N ALA A 8 14.61 -7.31 -46.35
CA ALA A 8 15.36 -6.13 -45.91
C ALA A 8 16.67 -6.52 -45.21
N PHE A 9 16.63 -7.54 -44.33
CA PHE A 9 17.83 -8.06 -43.66
C PHE A 9 18.82 -8.68 -44.66
N ALA A 10 18.32 -9.47 -45.62
CA ALA A 10 19.12 -10.05 -46.69
C ALA A 10 19.77 -8.97 -47.58
N MET A 11 19.03 -7.91 -47.93
CA MET A 11 19.58 -6.77 -48.68
C MET A 11 20.64 -6.00 -47.88
N SER A 12 20.43 -5.79 -46.57
CA SER A 12 21.42 -5.16 -45.68
C SER A 12 22.71 -5.98 -45.56
N ILE A 13 22.60 -7.30 -45.35
CA ILE A 13 23.75 -8.21 -45.34
C ILE A 13 24.45 -8.21 -46.71
N LYS A 14 23.70 -8.23 -47.82
CA LYS A 14 24.26 -8.24 -49.17
C LYS A 14 24.99 -6.94 -49.50
N SER A 15 24.48 -5.78 -49.07
CA SER A 15 25.18 -4.48 -49.22
C SER A 15 26.43 -4.42 -48.35
N THR A 16 26.37 -4.95 -47.12
CA THR A 16 27.50 -5.03 -46.19
C THR A 16 28.61 -5.93 -46.74
N VAL A 17 28.27 -7.12 -47.24
CA VAL A 17 29.21 -8.04 -47.91
C VAL A 17 29.80 -7.42 -49.17
N LEU A 18 29.03 -6.65 -49.94
CA LEU A 18 29.54 -5.94 -51.12
C LEU A 18 30.51 -4.81 -50.72
N LYS A 19 30.20 -4.05 -49.66
CA LYS A 19 31.07 -3.01 -49.08
C LYS A 19 32.39 -3.62 -48.58
N TRP A 20 32.34 -4.74 -47.86
CA TRP A 20 33.51 -5.51 -47.43
C TRP A 20 34.32 -6.07 -48.61
N LYS A 21 33.68 -6.63 -49.64
CA LYS A 21 34.39 -7.04 -50.88
C LYS A 21 35.10 -5.87 -51.55
N ASN A 22 34.52 -4.67 -51.54
CA ASN A 22 35.11 -3.48 -52.16
C ASN A 22 36.24 -2.88 -51.30
N ILE A 23 36.16 -2.99 -49.97
CA ILE A 23 37.26 -2.66 -49.06
C ILE A 23 38.41 -3.65 -49.24
N LEU A 24 38.12 -4.96 -49.26
CA LEU A 24 39.11 -6.02 -49.51
C LEU A 24 39.74 -5.90 -50.90
N SER A 25 39.00 -5.50 -51.94
CA SER A 25 39.57 -5.26 -53.27
C SER A 25 40.48 -4.03 -53.28
N LYS A 26 40.10 -2.93 -52.63
CA LYS A 26 40.97 -1.75 -52.45
C LYS A 26 42.24 -2.09 -51.67
N ILE A 27 42.13 -2.84 -50.57
CA ILE A 27 43.28 -3.31 -49.78
C ILE A 27 44.17 -4.23 -50.62
N LYS A 28 43.60 -5.21 -51.34
CA LYS A 28 44.34 -6.13 -52.22
C LYS A 28 45.00 -5.42 -53.41
N ASN A 29 44.37 -4.37 -53.96
CA ASN A 29 44.96 -3.56 -55.02
C ASN A 29 46.06 -2.64 -54.49
N LYS A 30 45.92 -2.08 -53.29
CA LYS A 30 46.97 -1.30 -52.62
C LYS A 30 48.16 -2.19 -52.22
N LEU A 31 47.89 -3.40 -51.75
CA LEU A 31 48.89 -4.45 -51.52
C LEU A 31 49.59 -4.86 -52.82
N ARG A 32 48.86 -5.15 -53.91
CA ARG A 32 49.48 -5.45 -55.22
C ARG A 32 50.29 -4.29 -55.79
N TRP A 33 49.83 -3.05 -55.60
CA TRP A 33 50.60 -1.88 -56.02
C TRP A 33 51.88 -1.72 -55.20
N LEU A 34 51.81 -1.95 -53.88
CA LEU A 34 52.98 -2.02 -53.00
C LEU A 34 53.90 -3.20 -53.37
N GLU A 35 53.39 -4.41 -53.60
CA GLU A 35 54.15 -5.56 -54.07
C GLU A 35 54.84 -5.24 -55.40
N ASN A 36 54.15 -4.64 -56.37
CA ASN A 36 54.71 -4.32 -57.68
C ASN A 36 55.72 -3.17 -57.63
N THR A 37 55.50 -2.12 -56.83
CA THR A 37 56.47 -1.04 -56.64
C THR A 37 57.68 -1.50 -55.83
N PHE A 38 57.48 -2.35 -54.82
CA PHE A 38 58.55 -2.97 -54.03
C PHE A 38 59.33 -3.99 -54.86
N TYR A 39 58.69 -4.81 -55.71
CA TYR A 39 59.38 -5.68 -56.68
C TYR A 39 60.13 -4.87 -57.75
N ALA A 40 59.55 -3.78 -58.26
CA ALA A 40 60.24 -2.91 -59.22
C ALA A 40 61.48 -2.26 -58.59
N PHE A 41 61.36 -1.74 -57.36
CA PHE A 41 62.45 -1.20 -56.56
C PHE A 41 63.53 -2.26 -56.24
N LEU A 42 63.12 -3.44 -55.76
CA LEU A 42 64.02 -4.58 -55.54
C LEU A 42 64.70 -5.04 -56.82
N LYS A 43 64.04 -4.96 -57.98
CA LYS A 43 64.62 -5.30 -59.29
C LYS A 43 65.55 -4.21 -59.83
N GLN A 44 65.30 -2.94 -59.52
CA GLN A 44 66.24 -1.84 -59.79
C GLN A 44 67.52 -1.94 -58.93
N ILE A 45 67.42 -2.55 -57.74
CA ILE A 45 68.48 -2.60 -56.72
C ILE A 45 69.05 -4.02 -56.56
N SER A 46 68.54 -5.03 -57.26
CA SER A 46 69.01 -6.43 -57.20
C SER A 46 70.48 -6.55 -57.59
N HIS A 47 70.90 -5.77 -58.61
CA HIS A 47 72.28 -5.63 -59.06
C HIS A 47 73.24 -5.09 -57.97
N ILE A 48 72.72 -4.40 -56.95
CA ILE A 48 73.50 -3.85 -55.82
C ILE A 48 73.48 -4.80 -54.59
N THR A 49 72.57 -5.78 -54.56
CA THR A 49 72.23 -6.51 -53.32
C THR A 49 72.44 -8.04 -53.36
N MET A 50 72.67 -8.63 -54.55
CA MET A 50 72.75 -10.09 -54.72
C MET A 50 74.14 -10.67 -55.06
N GLY A 51 75.16 -9.83 -55.30
CA GLY A 51 76.55 -10.30 -55.43
C GLY A 51 77.14 -10.74 -54.07
N ARG A 52 78.08 -11.68 -54.08
CA ARG A 52 79.00 -11.85 -52.94
C ARG A 52 80.02 -10.69 -52.96
N PRO A 53 80.50 -10.23 -51.79
CA PRO A 53 81.48 -9.15 -51.72
C PRO A 53 82.87 -9.75 -51.97
N ASP A 54 83.29 -9.69 -53.23
CA ASP A 54 84.43 -10.47 -53.75
C ASP A 54 85.74 -9.66 -53.78
N CYS A 55 85.71 -8.35 -53.54
CA CYS A 55 86.90 -7.49 -53.48
C CYS A 55 86.96 -6.61 -52.21
N LEU A 56 88.15 -6.09 -51.87
CA LEU A 56 88.34 -5.27 -50.67
C LEU A 56 87.55 -3.95 -50.72
N GLU A 57 87.29 -3.42 -51.92
CA GLU A 57 86.51 -2.19 -52.12
C GLU A 57 85.02 -2.36 -51.77
N ASP A 58 84.49 -3.59 -51.70
CA ASP A 58 83.12 -3.87 -51.26
C ASP A 58 82.91 -3.68 -49.74
N TYR A 59 84.00 -3.45 -49.00
CA TYR A 59 83.99 -3.28 -47.56
C TYR A 59 84.32 -1.84 -47.15
N ILE A 60 83.79 -1.44 -46.00
CA ILE A 60 84.22 -0.24 -45.28
C ILE A 60 85.06 -0.71 -44.09
N LYS A 61 86.35 -0.33 -44.08
CA LYS A 61 87.25 -0.61 -42.96
C LYS A 61 87.02 0.41 -41.85
N LYS A 62 86.80 -0.06 -40.62
CA LYS A 62 86.68 0.78 -39.42
C LYS A 62 87.45 0.14 -38.27
N GLY A 63 88.66 0.64 -38.02
CA GLY A 63 89.64 -0.05 -37.18
C GLY A 63 90.07 -1.38 -37.84
N ASP A 64 90.07 -2.46 -37.05
CA ASP A 64 90.44 -3.80 -37.52
C ASP A 64 89.28 -4.59 -38.13
N ILE A 65 88.08 -3.99 -38.22
CA ILE A 65 86.86 -4.65 -38.72
C ILE A 65 86.52 -4.14 -40.13
N TYR A 66 86.22 -5.08 -41.02
CA TYR A 66 85.69 -4.82 -42.37
C TYR A 66 84.18 -5.10 -42.39
N ILE A 67 83.36 -4.09 -42.70
CA ILE A 67 81.91 -4.23 -42.82
C ILE A 67 81.52 -4.14 -44.30
N ALA A 68 80.89 -5.18 -44.84
CA ALA A 68 80.45 -5.19 -46.23
C ALA A 68 79.42 -4.07 -46.48
N LYS A 69 79.61 -3.26 -47.54
CA LYS A 69 78.70 -2.17 -47.94
C LYS A 69 77.27 -2.69 -48.13
N GLN A 70 77.12 -3.89 -48.69
CA GLN A 70 75.81 -4.54 -48.84
C GLN A 70 75.13 -4.92 -47.51
N PHE A 71 75.88 -5.21 -46.45
CA PHE A 71 75.31 -5.47 -45.11
C PHE A 71 74.78 -4.18 -44.51
N LEU A 72 75.56 -3.09 -44.60
CA LEU A 72 75.12 -1.74 -44.23
C LEU A 72 73.87 -1.31 -45.01
N PHE A 73 73.84 -1.54 -46.33
CA PHE A 73 72.65 -1.24 -47.15
C PHE A 73 71.44 -2.07 -46.71
N LYS A 74 71.60 -3.37 -46.45
CA LYS A 74 70.52 -4.24 -45.94
C LYS A 74 70.04 -3.81 -44.55
N MET A 75 70.92 -3.32 -43.66
CA MET A 75 70.52 -2.72 -42.38
C MET A 75 69.75 -1.41 -42.56
N VAL A 76 70.19 -0.51 -43.43
CA VAL A 76 69.49 0.76 -43.72
C VAL A 76 68.12 0.48 -44.35
N LEU A 77 68.04 -0.45 -45.30
CA LEU A 77 66.77 -0.86 -45.90
C LEU A 77 65.82 -1.47 -44.86
N CYS A 78 66.32 -2.35 -43.98
CA CYS A 78 65.55 -2.91 -42.88
C CYS A 78 65.03 -1.82 -41.93
N PHE A 79 65.90 -0.86 -41.55
CA PHE A 79 65.51 0.28 -40.72
C PHE A 79 64.42 1.14 -41.40
N CYS A 80 64.55 1.43 -42.69
CA CYS A 80 63.53 2.16 -43.45
C CYS A 80 62.19 1.41 -43.53
N VAL A 81 62.21 0.08 -43.71
CA VAL A 81 61.00 -0.76 -43.70
C VAL A 81 60.36 -0.80 -42.31
N VAL A 82 61.15 -0.92 -41.24
CA VAL A 82 60.65 -0.87 -39.85
C VAL A 82 60.05 0.50 -39.54
N LEU A 83 60.71 1.60 -39.93
CA LEU A 83 60.21 2.97 -39.74
C LEU A 83 58.91 3.21 -40.55
N PHE A 84 58.83 2.69 -41.77
CA PHE A 84 57.60 2.70 -42.55
C PHE A 84 56.48 1.91 -41.85
N CYS A 85 56.75 0.70 -41.36
CA CYS A 85 55.77 -0.09 -40.62
C CYS A 85 55.31 0.59 -39.33
N ILE A 86 56.23 1.24 -38.60
CA ILE A 86 55.89 2.03 -37.40
C ILE A 86 54.99 3.21 -37.78
N THR A 87 55.34 4.00 -38.80
CA THR A 87 54.58 5.21 -39.17
C THR A 87 53.23 4.90 -39.83
N GLN A 88 53.12 3.83 -40.61
CA GLN A 88 51.90 3.49 -41.36
C GLN A 88 50.91 2.60 -40.61
N TYR A 89 51.39 1.75 -39.68
CA TYR A 89 50.53 0.78 -38.98
C TYR A 89 50.55 0.95 -37.47
N VAL A 90 51.73 1.02 -36.84
CA VAL A 90 51.84 1.06 -35.37
C VAL A 90 51.39 2.41 -34.80
N TYR A 91 51.85 3.52 -35.38
CA TYR A 91 51.54 4.87 -34.90
C TYR A 91 50.05 5.22 -35.05
N PRO A 92 49.35 4.95 -36.18
CA PRO A 92 47.90 5.15 -36.26
C PRO A 92 47.11 4.29 -35.26
N PHE A 93 47.52 3.04 -35.04
CA PHE A 93 46.92 2.15 -34.05
C PHE A 93 47.09 2.65 -32.61
N LEU A 94 48.31 3.06 -32.25
CA LEU A 94 48.60 3.66 -30.93
C LEU A 94 47.88 5.00 -30.76
N ARG A 95 47.80 5.83 -31.81
CA ARG A 95 47.07 7.10 -31.81
C ARG A 95 45.60 6.87 -31.44
N GLY A 96 44.89 5.93 -32.09
CA GLY A 96 43.47 5.67 -31.79
C GLY A 96 43.16 5.18 -30.36
N LYS A 97 44.12 4.51 -29.68
CA LYS A 97 43.95 3.99 -28.31
C LYS A 97 44.47 4.91 -27.20
N ILE A 98 45.53 5.67 -27.47
CA ILE A 98 46.27 6.46 -26.47
C ILE A 98 45.97 7.96 -26.61
N VAL A 99 45.92 8.48 -27.85
CA VAL A 99 45.71 9.90 -28.13
C VAL A 99 44.22 10.15 -28.35
N THR A 100 43.63 11.03 -27.56
CA THR A 100 42.25 11.48 -27.81
C THR A 100 42.22 12.35 -29.06
N ALA A 101 41.55 11.88 -30.12
CA ALA A 101 41.35 12.67 -31.33
C ALA A 101 40.40 13.84 -31.08
N GLU A 102 40.52 14.92 -31.84
CA GLU A 102 39.56 16.04 -31.83
C GLU A 102 38.88 16.09 -33.20
N ILE A 103 37.56 15.94 -33.21
CA ILE A 103 36.77 15.66 -34.42
C ILE A 103 35.56 16.60 -34.47
N ALA A 104 35.29 17.22 -35.62
CA ALA A 104 34.05 17.96 -35.85
C ALA A 104 32.94 17.00 -36.29
N VAL A 105 31.74 17.16 -35.72
CA VAL A 105 30.55 16.37 -36.05
C VAL A 105 30.17 16.50 -37.55
N ASN A 106 29.59 15.43 -38.12
CA ASN A 106 29.17 15.36 -39.53
C ASN A 106 30.31 15.51 -40.56
N THR A 107 31.54 15.15 -40.20
CA THR A 107 32.65 14.96 -41.14
C THR A 107 32.73 13.50 -41.60
N ASN A 108 33.30 13.21 -42.78
CA ASN A 108 33.51 11.83 -43.22
C ASN A 108 34.38 11.05 -42.21
N ASP A 109 35.41 11.71 -41.69
CA ASP A 109 36.32 11.15 -40.68
C ASP A 109 35.56 10.73 -39.41
N PHE A 110 34.54 11.48 -38.98
CA PHE A 110 33.71 11.14 -37.83
C PHE A 110 32.98 9.79 -38.01
N PHE A 111 32.31 9.57 -39.14
CA PHE A 111 31.50 8.38 -39.37
C PHE A 111 32.30 7.07 -39.48
N GLU A 112 33.59 7.13 -39.83
CA GLU A 112 34.45 5.94 -39.88
C GLU A 112 35.37 5.81 -38.64
N PHE A 113 35.41 6.82 -37.76
CA PHE A 113 36.34 6.84 -36.62
C PHE A 113 36.00 5.76 -35.58
N THR A 114 37.06 5.13 -35.07
CA THR A 114 37.01 4.18 -33.94
C THR A 114 38.20 4.44 -33.01
N GLY A 115 37.95 4.64 -31.73
CA GLY A 115 38.97 5.00 -30.73
C GLY A 115 38.51 6.10 -29.77
N LYS A 116 39.44 6.69 -29.02
CA LYS A 116 39.13 7.80 -28.11
C LYS A 116 39.01 9.13 -28.87
N ALA A 117 37.92 9.86 -28.68
CA ALA A 117 37.69 11.16 -29.31
C ALA A 117 37.04 12.17 -28.35
N LYS A 118 37.29 13.46 -28.64
CA LYS A 118 36.41 14.58 -28.33
C LYS A 118 35.69 14.97 -29.62
N VAL A 119 34.37 15.10 -29.57
CA VAL A 119 33.53 15.50 -30.69
C VAL A 119 32.99 16.90 -30.43
N TYR A 120 33.14 17.79 -31.40
CA TYR A 120 32.73 19.19 -31.31
C TYR A 120 31.64 19.53 -32.33
N GLN A 121 30.74 20.45 -31.97
CA GLN A 121 29.82 21.11 -32.88
C GLN A 121 30.55 22.07 -33.84
N LYS A 122 29.83 22.55 -34.86
CA LYS A 122 30.33 23.58 -35.78
C LYS A 122 30.65 24.93 -35.11
N ASP A 123 30.05 25.22 -33.95
CA ASP A 123 30.32 26.41 -33.14
C ASP A 123 31.53 26.24 -32.18
N GLY A 124 32.17 25.07 -32.19
CA GLY A 124 33.28 24.74 -31.29
C GLY A 124 32.86 24.22 -29.91
N SER A 125 31.56 24.11 -29.60
CA SER A 125 31.11 23.53 -28.34
C SER A 125 31.35 22.01 -28.31
N LEU A 126 31.80 21.49 -27.17
CA LEU A 126 32.00 20.06 -26.96
C LEU A 126 30.63 19.34 -26.91
N LEU A 127 30.50 18.21 -27.60
CA LEU A 127 29.33 17.31 -27.58
C LEU A 127 29.61 16.02 -26.82
N TYR A 128 30.77 15.43 -27.06
CA TYR A 128 31.09 14.10 -26.55
C TYR A 128 32.59 13.98 -26.27
N LYS A 129 32.95 13.19 -25.26
CA LYS A 129 34.31 12.80 -24.94
C LYS A 129 34.30 11.36 -24.43
N GLY A 130 34.84 10.43 -25.22
CA GLY A 130 34.81 9.01 -24.86
C GLY A 130 35.30 8.12 -26.01
N ILE A 131 34.83 6.87 -26.04
CA ILE A 131 35.15 5.93 -27.11
C ILE A 131 34.07 6.02 -28.21
N LEU A 132 34.52 6.12 -29.45
CA LEU A 132 33.67 5.95 -30.63
C LEU A 132 33.95 4.59 -31.28
N GLN A 133 32.90 4.01 -31.87
CA GLN A 133 32.96 2.84 -32.76
C GLN A 133 32.15 3.14 -34.02
N GLN A 134 32.83 3.30 -35.15
CA GLN A 134 32.23 3.71 -36.44
C GLN A 134 31.32 4.95 -36.30
N GLY A 135 31.84 5.98 -35.63
CA GLY A 135 31.14 7.24 -35.36
C GLY A 135 30.09 7.19 -34.25
N ASN A 136 29.67 6.02 -33.77
CA ASN A 136 28.75 5.89 -32.64
C ASN A 136 29.49 5.97 -31.30
N ALA A 137 28.92 6.67 -30.31
CA ALA A 137 29.42 6.63 -28.93
C ALA A 137 29.13 5.27 -28.27
N GLU A 138 30.17 4.64 -27.74
CA GLU A 138 30.17 3.27 -27.23
C GLU A 138 31.06 3.17 -25.97
N GLY A 139 30.68 2.34 -25.01
CA GLY A 139 31.41 2.20 -23.75
C GLY A 139 31.49 3.51 -22.95
N GLN A 140 32.57 3.69 -22.19
CA GLN A 140 32.70 4.81 -21.25
C GLN A 140 32.87 6.18 -21.96
N GLY A 141 32.01 7.14 -21.62
CA GLY A 141 32.06 8.50 -22.17
C GLY A 141 31.33 9.57 -21.34
N GLU A 142 31.54 10.82 -21.75
CA GLU A 142 30.93 12.05 -21.21
C GLU A 142 30.19 12.77 -22.35
N VAL A 143 28.91 13.08 -22.15
CA VAL A 143 28.06 13.79 -23.13
C VAL A 143 27.77 15.20 -22.62
N TYR A 144 27.78 16.17 -23.53
CA TYR A 144 27.67 17.60 -23.27
C TYR A 144 26.57 18.22 -24.13
N GLN A 145 25.82 19.17 -23.55
CA GLN A 145 24.83 20.00 -24.24
C GLN A 145 25.03 21.46 -23.80
N HIS A 146 25.09 22.38 -24.77
CA HIS A 146 25.34 23.82 -24.51
C HIS A 146 26.59 24.06 -23.61
N GLY A 147 27.65 23.25 -23.81
CA GLY A 147 28.88 23.31 -23.02
C GLY A 147 28.83 22.67 -21.62
N LYS A 148 27.65 22.24 -21.15
CA LYS A 148 27.47 21.58 -19.84
C LYS A 148 27.44 20.06 -19.99
N MET A 149 28.10 19.35 -19.08
CA MET A 149 28.03 17.89 -19.03
C MET A 149 26.61 17.46 -18.60
N VAL A 150 25.94 16.66 -19.43
CA VAL A 150 24.61 16.10 -19.14
C VAL A 150 24.65 14.63 -18.75
N TYR A 151 25.65 13.88 -19.21
CA TYR A 151 25.80 12.45 -18.89
C TYR A 151 27.26 12.06 -18.73
N LYS A 152 27.53 11.11 -17.84
CA LYS A 152 28.82 10.43 -17.70
C LYS A 152 28.59 8.97 -17.31
N GLY A 153 29.03 8.04 -18.14
CA GLY A 153 28.80 6.61 -17.93
C GLY A 153 29.02 5.80 -19.19
N GLU A 154 28.38 4.65 -19.27
CA GLU A 154 28.42 3.76 -20.43
C GLU A 154 27.41 4.21 -21.50
N LEU A 155 27.79 4.04 -22.77
CA LEU A 155 26.92 4.25 -23.92
C LEU A 155 26.94 3.01 -24.81
N SER A 156 25.85 2.79 -25.53
CA SER A 156 25.84 1.86 -26.66
C SER A 156 24.99 2.43 -27.78
N GLU A 157 25.50 2.41 -29.02
CA GLU A 157 24.86 3.00 -30.20
C GLU A 157 24.37 4.46 -30.01
N ASN A 158 25.15 5.29 -29.30
CA ASN A 158 24.82 6.67 -28.89
C ASN A 158 23.73 6.82 -27.81
N GLN A 159 23.26 5.74 -27.21
CA GLN A 159 22.25 5.76 -26.14
C GLN A 159 22.92 5.53 -24.79
N TYR A 160 22.37 6.11 -23.71
CA TYR A 160 22.81 5.77 -22.35
C TYR A 160 22.48 4.30 -22.07
N HIS A 161 23.48 3.55 -21.61
CA HIS A 161 23.42 2.13 -21.32
C HIS A 161 24.25 1.84 -20.06
N GLY A 162 24.17 0.63 -19.49
CA GLY A 162 25.04 0.22 -18.39
C GLY A 162 24.99 1.17 -17.19
N THR A 163 26.11 1.40 -16.53
CA THR A 163 26.18 2.31 -15.36
C THR A 163 26.49 3.75 -15.76
N GLY A 164 25.82 4.73 -15.14
CA GLY A 164 26.06 6.14 -15.42
C GLY A 164 25.45 7.15 -14.45
N LYS A 165 25.74 8.42 -14.73
CA LYS A 165 25.28 9.59 -13.97
C LYS A 165 24.72 10.63 -14.92
N LEU A 166 23.49 11.07 -14.67
CA LEU A 166 22.79 12.08 -15.45
C LEU A 166 22.75 13.40 -14.66
N TYR A 167 22.94 14.51 -15.36
CA TYR A 167 23.10 15.85 -14.80
C TYR A 167 22.15 16.85 -15.47
N GLN A 168 21.61 17.77 -14.69
CA GLN A 168 20.82 18.90 -15.15
C GLN A 168 21.23 20.14 -14.36
N ASN A 169 21.55 21.25 -15.05
CA ASN A 169 22.05 22.48 -14.43
C ASN A 169 23.23 22.23 -13.47
N ASP A 170 24.20 21.42 -13.91
CA ASP A 170 25.42 21.02 -13.18
C ASP A 170 25.18 20.24 -11.88
N LYS A 171 23.92 19.84 -11.62
CA LYS A 171 23.53 18.98 -10.50
C LYS A 171 23.19 17.58 -11.01
N LYS A 172 23.63 16.58 -10.27
CA LYS A 172 23.33 15.16 -10.54
C LYS A 172 21.85 14.92 -10.25
N ILE A 173 21.08 14.46 -11.24
CA ILE A 173 19.65 14.13 -11.11
C ILE A 173 19.40 12.62 -11.04
N TYR A 174 20.32 11.80 -11.56
CA TYR A 174 20.26 10.34 -11.46
C TYR A 174 21.67 9.73 -11.41
N GLU A 175 21.83 8.64 -10.68
CA GLU A 175 23.01 7.77 -10.68
C GLU A 175 22.57 6.31 -10.54
N GLY A 176 22.93 5.47 -11.50
CA GLY A 176 22.42 4.09 -11.56
C GLY A 176 22.58 3.47 -12.94
N GLU A 177 21.78 2.45 -13.20
CA GLU A 177 21.76 1.71 -14.46
C GLU A 177 20.84 2.37 -15.51
N PHE A 178 21.22 2.21 -16.78
CA PHE A 178 20.51 2.72 -17.94
C PHE A 178 20.28 1.63 -18.96
N LEU A 179 19.13 1.67 -19.62
CA LEU A 179 18.83 0.88 -20.81
C LEU A 179 18.16 1.78 -21.83
N ASN A 180 18.81 1.96 -22.98
CA ASN A 180 18.28 2.70 -24.13
C ASN A 180 17.78 4.12 -23.77
N ASN A 181 18.64 4.89 -23.09
CA ASN A 181 18.36 6.22 -22.51
C ASN A 181 17.36 6.27 -21.33
N GLN A 182 16.75 5.15 -20.93
CA GLN A 182 15.83 5.10 -19.78
C GLN A 182 16.53 4.63 -18.51
N TYR A 183 16.07 5.08 -17.35
CA TYR A 183 16.50 4.52 -16.06
C TYR A 183 16.09 3.04 -15.98
N HIS A 184 17.01 2.19 -15.56
CA HIS A 184 16.80 0.76 -15.43
C HIS A 184 17.51 0.22 -14.18
N GLY A 185 17.42 -1.09 -13.93
CA GLY A 185 18.19 -1.79 -12.89
C GLY A 185 18.08 -1.10 -11.52
N THR A 186 19.21 -0.92 -10.85
CA THR A 186 19.35 -0.19 -9.59
C THR A 186 19.78 1.27 -9.82
N GLY A 187 19.26 2.19 -9.01
CA GLY A 187 19.66 3.60 -9.09
C GLY A 187 19.15 4.50 -7.98
N VAL A 188 19.64 5.73 -8.00
CA VAL A 188 19.34 6.81 -7.06
C VAL A 188 18.89 8.04 -7.86
N LEU A 189 17.70 8.54 -7.55
CA LEU A 189 17.11 9.73 -8.16
C LEU A 189 17.20 10.91 -7.19
N TYR A 190 17.58 12.07 -7.73
CA TYR A 190 17.76 13.32 -7.02
C TYR A 190 16.83 14.40 -7.61
N ASP A 191 16.53 15.44 -6.83
CA ASP A 191 15.77 16.59 -7.33
C ASP A 191 16.65 17.66 -8.01
N LYS A 192 16.03 18.76 -8.46
CA LYS A 192 16.68 19.96 -9.01
C LYS A 192 17.67 20.65 -8.05
N ASN A 193 17.70 20.25 -6.78
CA ASN A 193 18.63 20.76 -5.78
C ASN A 193 19.80 19.80 -5.53
N GLY A 194 19.75 18.58 -6.06
CA GLY A 194 20.72 17.52 -5.78
C GLY A 194 20.42 16.75 -4.50
N ILE A 195 19.23 16.92 -3.92
CA ILE A 195 18.78 16.19 -2.73
C ILE A 195 18.25 14.83 -3.18
N MET A 196 18.66 13.76 -2.51
CA MET A 196 18.20 12.40 -2.80
C MET A 196 16.69 12.30 -2.55
N ARG A 197 15.93 11.86 -3.55
CA ARG A 197 14.45 11.68 -3.45
C ARG A 197 14.01 10.24 -3.50
N TYR A 198 14.80 9.35 -4.11
CA TYR A 198 14.51 7.93 -4.18
C TYR A 198 15.80 7.10 -4.37
N SER A 199 15.84 5.93 -3.76
CA SER A 199 16.88 4.90 -3.98
C SER A 199 16.19 3.55 -4.12
N GLY A 200 16.45 2.82 -5.21
CA GLY A 200 15.75 1.57 -5.50
C GLY A 200 15.90 1.11 -6.95
N THR A 201 14.98 0.27 -7.40
CA THR A 201 14.96 -0.26 -8.77
C THR A 201 14.10 0.56 -9.71
N PHE A 202 14.44 0.49 -11.00
CA PHE A 202 13.76 1.15 -12.11
C PHE A 202 13.49 0.18 -13.27
N GLU A 203 12.35 0.34 -13.93
CA GLU A 203 11.99 -0.37 -15.15
C GLU A 203 11.35 0.61 -16.14
N HIS A 204 11.91 0.70 -17.35
CA HIS A 204 11.48 1.65 -18.39
C HIS A 204 11.33 3.10 -17.90
N GLY A 205 12.25 3.58 -17.05
CA GLY A 205 12.21 4.91 -16.45
C GLY A 205 11.34 5.03 -15.19
N ASN A 206 10.49 4.05 -14.90
CA ASN A 206 9.56 4.06 -13.76
C ASN A 206 10.18 3.40 -12.53
N LYS A 207 9.87 3.93 -11.34
CA LYS A 207 10.23 3.31 -10.04
C LYS A 207 9.50 1.98 -9.90
N LYS A 208 10.17 0.94 -9.36
CA LYS A 208 9.55 -0.36 -9.04
C LYS A 208 9.62 -0.74 -7.56
N GLN A 209 10.81 -0.86 -6.97
CA GLN A 209 10.98 -1.21 -5.55
C GLN A 209 12.02 -0.30 -4.89
N GLY A 210 11.69 0.39 -3.81
CA GLY A 210 12.69 1.26 -3.17
C GLY A 210 12.21 2.08 -2.00
N VAL A 211 13.06 3.03 -1.61
CA VAL A 211 12.82 4.02 -0.55
C VAL A 211 12.73 5.41 -1.19
N SER A 212 11.66 6.14 -0.94
CA SER A 212 11.59 7.58 -1.19
C SER A 212 11.89 8.37 0.07
N TYR A 213 12.33 9.62 -0.10
CA TYR A 213 12.76 10.51 0.97
C TYR A 213 12.09 11.87 0.89
N PHE A 214 11.89 12.50 2.05
CA PHE A 214 11.51 13.91 2.18
C PHE A 214 12.71 14.84 1.89
N GLU A 215 12.49 16.16 1.78
CA GLU A 215 13.55 17.14 1.47
C GLU A 215 14.63 17.25 2.56
N ASN A 216 14.29 16.92 3.80
CA ASN A 216 15.22 16.84 4.93
C ASN A 216 15.95 15.48 5.02
N GLY A 217 15.75 14.58 4.06
CA GLY A 217 16.41 13.27 3.99
C GLY A 217 15.82 12.17 4.87
N THR A 218 14.74 12.42 5.64
CA THR A 218 14.05 11.32 6.33
C THR A 218 13.26 10.47 5.33
N MET A 219 13.05 9.20 5.66
CA MET A 219 12.30 8.28 4.81
C MET A 219 10.85 8.77 4.68
N GLN A 220 10.29 8.68 3.47
CA GLN A 220 8.90 8.97 3.17
C GLN A 220 8.11 7.67 3.01
N TYR A 221 8.55 6.78 2.12
CA TYR A 221 7.92 5.48 1.90
C TYR A 221 8.95 4.44 1.46
N LYS A 222 8.85 3.22 2.00
CA LYS A 222 9.64 2.04 1.63
C LYS A 222 8.69 0.93 1.17
N GLY A 223 8.75 0.54 -0.09
CA GLY A 223 7.84 -0.47 -0.66
C GLY A 223 7.87 -0.49 -2.19
N SER A 224 6.85 -1.10 -2.79
CA SER A 224 6.73 -1.17 -4.25
C SER A 224 5.98 0.02 -4.84
N TYR A 225 6.21 0.25 -6.13
CA TYR A 225 5.61 1.32 -6.92
C TYR A 225 5.08 0.76 -8.23
N GLU A 226 3.90 1.23 -8.63
CA GLU A 226 3.31 0.96 -9.95
C GLU A 226 2.79 2.27 -10.54
N ASN A 227 3.21 2.61 -11.76
CA ASN A 227 2.93 3.90 -12.40
C ASN A 227 3.23 5.15 -11.52
N GLY A 228 4.24 5.03 -10.65
CA GLY A 228 4.66 6.11 -9.72
C GLY A 228 3.84 6.22 -8.43
N LEU A 229 2.81 5.39 -8.25
CA LEU A 229 1.98 5.30 -7.04
C LEU A 229 2.48 4.16 -6.14
N TYR A 230 2.28 4.27 -4.83
CA TYR A 230 2.54 3.18 -3.87
C TYR A 230 1.61 2.00 -4.13
N GLN A 231 2.17 0.79 -4.11
CA GLN A 231 1.48 -0.45 -4.47
C GLN A 231 2.05 -1.62 -3.65
N GLY A 232 1.22 -2.59 -3.27
CA GLY A 232 1.64 -3.77 -2.52
C GLY A 232 2.12 -3.44 -1.11
N GLU A 233 2.87 -4.36 -0.49
CA GLU A 233 3.38 -4.19 0.88
C GLU A 233 4.36 -3.02 0.99
N GLY A 234 4.15 -2.15 1.98
CA GLY A 234 4.99 -0.99 2.21
C GLY A 234 4.92 -0.41 3.63
N ILE A 235 5.87 0.47 3.91
CA ILE A 235 5.96 1.26 5.15
C ILE A 235 5.97 2.74 4.75
N LEU A 236 4.95 3.47 5.19
CA LEU A 236 4.84 4.92 5.06
C LEU A 236 5.28 5.57 6.37
N TYR A 237 6.12 6.59 6.26
CA TYR A 237 6.68 7.34 7.38
C TYR A 237 6.01 8.71 7.50
N ALA A 238 5.96 9.26 8.71
CA ALA A 238 5.51 10.61 8.97
C ALA A 238 6.58 11.62 8.57
N SER A 239 6.17 12.79 8.06
CA SER A 239 7.07 13.92 7.83
C SER A 239 7.58 14.47 9.16
N GLY A 240 8.90 14.51 9.35
CA GLY A 240 9.54 15.00 10.56
C GLY A 240 11.06 14.82 10.52
N SER A 241 11.73 15.16 11.62
CA SER A 241 13.18 14.97 11.83
C SER A 241 13.59 13.52 12.08
N GLU A 242 12.63 12.64 12.35
CA GLU A 242 12.84 11.23 12.70
C GLU A 242 12.01 10.32 11.80
N ASN A 243 12.47 9.08 11.60
CA ASN A 243 11.81 8.08 10.76
C ASN A 243 10.64 7.40 11.52
N VAL A 244 9.66 8.19 11.96
CA VAL A 244 8.46 7.69 12.65
C VAL A 244 7.53 7.00 11.65
N ILE A 245 7.17 5.73 11.89
CA ILE A 245 6.20 5.02 11.05
C ILE A 245 4.82 5.68 11.21
N ARG A 246 4.14 5.89 10.08
CA ARG A 246 2.74 6.33 10.01
C ARG A 246 1.81 5.17 9.66
N TYR A 247 2.22 4.28 8.76
CA TYR A 247 1.45 3.11 8.37
C TYR A 247 2.38 1.99 7.87
N GLN A 248 2.03 0.75 8.14
CA GLN A 248 2.68 -0.44 7.59
C GLN A 248 1.62 -1.45 7.14
N GLY A 249 1.69 -1.90 5.89
CA GLY A 249 0.72 -2.84 5.31
C GLY A 249 0.62 -2.71 3.80
N THR A 250 -0.45 -3.26 3.21
CA THR A 250 -0.68 -3.20 1.77
C THR A 250 -1.21 -1.85 1.29
N PHE A 251 -0.74 -1.44 0.10
CA PHE A 251 -1.16 -0.26 -0.64
C PHE A 251 -1.79 -0.63 -1.98
N PHE A 252 -2.78 0.15 -2.40
CA PHE A 252 -3.28 0.16 -3.77
C PHE A 252 -3.43 1.61 -4.24
N GLN A 253 -2.71 2.02 -5.29
CA GLN A 253 -2.78 3.37 -5.86
C GLN A 253 -2.68 4.51 -4.81
N ASN A 254 -1.63 4.48 -3.98
CA ASN A 254 -1.41 5.38 -2.81
C ASN A 254 -2.39 5.24 -1.62
N GLN A 255 -3.46 4.43 -1.71
CA GLN A 255 -4.42 4.23 -0.62
C GLN A 255 -4.04 3.00 0.22
N TYR A 256 -4.38 3.00 1.51
CA TYR A 256 -4.27 1.79 2.35
C TYR A 256 -5.35 0.79 1.93
N GLU A 257 -4.97 -0.46 1.71
CA GLU A 257 -5.86 -1.52 1.22
C GLU A 257 -5.45 -2.85 1.84
N GLY A 258 -6.40 -3.74 2.15
CA GLY A 258 -6.10 -5.01 2.80
C GLY A 258 -5.53 -4.82 4.22
N LYS A 259 -4.69 -5.74 4.69
CA LYS A 259 -4.19 -5.73 6.07
C LYS A 259 -3.15 -4.62 6.30
N GLY A 260 -3.22 -3.96 7.45
CA GLY A 260 -2.19 -3.03 7.89
C GLY A 260 -2.34 -2.55 9.33
N ILE A 261 -1.34 -1.78 9.77
CA ILE A 261 -1.25 -1.13 11.08
C ILE A 261 -1.06 0.36 10.84
N LEU A 262 -1.95 1.18 11.40
CA LEU A 262 -1.90 2.63 11.37
C LEU A 262 -1.38 3.17 12.71
N TYR A 263 -0.45 4.13 12.62
CA TYR A 263 0.19 4.78 13.75
C TYR A 263 -0.12 6.27 13.78
N GLN A 264 -0.33 6.80 14.98
CA GLN A 264 -0.51 8.23 15.23
C GLN A 264 0.43 8.68 16.35
N LYS A 265 1.23 9.71 16.10
CA LYS A 265 2.27 10.21 17.03
C LYS A 265 3.20 9.10 17.56
N GLY A 266 3.56 8.15 16.70
CA GLY A 266 4.45 7.02 17.02
C GLY A 266 3.80 5.88 17.84
N LYS A 267 2.50 5.97 18.15
CA LYS A 267 1.74 4.91 18.83
C LYS A 267 0.78 4.23 17.88
N MET A 268 0.48 2.96 18.12
CA MET A 268 -0.53 2.23 17.37
C MET A 268 -1.91 2.86 17.58
N LEU A 269 -2.64 3.11 16.50
CA LEU A 269 -4.01 3.63 16.51
C LEU A 269 -4.99 2.56 16.05
N TYR A 270 -4.65 1.79 15.02
CA TYR A 270 -5.50 0.74 14.46
C TYR A 270 -4.68 -0.40 13.88
N GLU A 271 -5.14 -1.63 14.06
CA GLU A 271 -4.65 -2.84 13.40
C GLU A 271 -5.84 -3.59 12.81
N GLY A 272 -5.83 -3.90 11.51
CA GLY A 272 -6.98 -4.52 10.86
C GLY A 272 -6.92 -4.45 9.35
N ASN A 273 -8.07 -4.57 8.68
CA ASN A 273 -8.16 -4.41 7.24
C ASN A 273 -8.60 -2.98 6.85
N PHE A 274 -8.18 -2.56 5.68
CA PHE A 274 -8.48 -1.27 5.08
C PHE A 274 -9.13 -1.48 3.71
N SER A 275 -10.01 -0.57 3.32
CA SER A 275 -10.33 -0.36 1.92
C SER A 275 -10.42 1.12 1.60
N LYS A 276 -9.75 1.55 0.53
CA LYS A 276 -9.64 2.96 0.11
C LYS A 276 -9.18 3.91 1.22
N GLY A 277 -8.34 3.44 2.13
CA GLY A 277 -7.85 4.20 3.28
C GLY A 277 -8.75 4.23 4.52
N LEU A 278 -9.95 3.64 4.48
CA LEU A 278 -10.89 3.54 5.61
C LEU A 278 -10.78 2.17 6.30
N TYR A 279 -11.08 2.10 7.59
CA TYR A 279 -11.17 0.82 8.33
C TYR A 279 -12.32 -0.03 7.78
N GLN A 280 -12.07 -1.31 7.57
CA GLN A 280 -13.00 -2.23 6.92
C GLN A 280 -12.84 -3.65 7.44
N GLY A 281 -13.93 -4.41 7.62
CA GLY A 281 -13.87 -5.77 8.15
C GLY A 281 -13.29 -5.82 9.57
N GLU A 282 -12.73 -6.96 9.98
CA GLU A 282 -12.17 -7.13 11.32
C GLU A 282 -10.99 -6.18 11.59
N GLY A 283 -10.99 -5.59 12.79
CA GLY A 283 -9.88 -4.78 13.30
C GLY A 283 -9.97 -4.46 14.79
N ILE A 284 -8.92 -3.82 15.30
CA ILE A 284 -8.74 -3.36 16.67
C ILE A 284 -8.33 -1.89 16.63
N LEU A 285 -9.09 -1.05 17.34
CA LEU A 285 -8.80 0.37 17.55
C LEU A 285 -8.20 0.58 18.94
N TYR A 286 -7.16 1.39 19.04
CA TYR A 286 -6.41 1.67 20.27
C TYR A 286 -6.49 3.14 20.67
N ASP A 287 -6.48 3.40 21.97
CA ASP A 287 -6.35 4.74 22.53
C ASP A 287 -4.89 5.23 22.45
N ILE A 288 -4.66 6.35 21.76
CA ILE A 288 -3.32 6.90 21.57
C ILE A 288 -2.72 7.55 22.83
N GLN A 289 -3.49 7.75 23.90
CA GLN A 289 -2.98 8.23 25.18
C GLN A 289 -2.56 7.03 26.04
N THR A 290 -3.48 6.10 26.29
CA THR A 290 -3.30 4.98 27.23
C THR A 290 -2.69 3.73 26.63
N GLY A 291 -2.76 3.56 25.30
CA GLY A 291 -2.32 2.35 24.58
C GLY A 291 -3.26 1.16 24.73
N LYS A 292 -4.42 1.32 25.37
CA LYS A 292 -5.42 0.25 25.56
C LYS A 292 -6.34 0.14 24.35
N ILE A 293 -6.97 -1.03 24.18
CA ILE A 293 -8.02 -1.22 23.18
C ILE A 293 -9.20 -0.30 23.52
N LEU A 294 -9.75 0.37 22.51
CA LEU A 294 -11.03 1.09 22.56
C LEU A 294 -12.15 0.23 21.97
N TYR A 295 -11.89 -0.45 20.86
CA TYR A 295 -12.86 -1.29 20.18
C TYR A 295 -12.15 -2.46 19.48
N GLN A 296 -12.79 -3.63 19.47
CA GLN A 296 -12.40 -4.79 18.69
C GLN A 296 -13.65 -5.41 18.04
N GLY A 297 -13.62 -5.62 16.72
CA GLY A 297 -14.76 -6.16 15.98
C GLY A 297 -14.75 -5.73 14.51
N THR A 298 -15.91 -5.80 13.86
CA THR A 298 -16.03 -5.44 12.45
C THR A 298 -16.17 -3.92 12.23
N PHE A 299 -15.58 -3.42 11.15
CA PHE A 299 -15.68 -2.04 10.67
C PHE A 299 -16.32 -1.98 9.28
N LEU A 300 -17.07 -0.91 9.01
CA LEU A 300 -17.58 -0.59 7.69
C LEU A 300 -17.35 0.90 7.41
N ASN A 301 -16.57 1.21 6.35
CA ASN A 301 -16.25 2.58 5.94
C ASN A 301 -15.69 3.46 7.09
N GLY A 302 -14.93 2.89 8.03
CA GLY A 302 -14.35 3.59 9.18
C GLY A 302 -15.19 3.59 10.47
N ALA A 303 -16.48 3.20 10.42
CA ALA A 303 -17.36 3.12 11.59
C ALA A 303 -17.46 1.69 12.15
N TYR A 304 -17.77 1.55 13.44
CA TYR A 304 -18.11 0.25 14.04
C TYR A 304 -19.37 -0.32 13.39
N SER A 305 -19.38 -1.62 13.11
CA SER A 305 -20.48 -2.30 12.42
C SER A 305 -20.50 -3.78 12.79
N GLY A 306 -21.64 -4.45 12.71
CA GLY A 306 -21.71 -5.88 13.02
C GLY A 306 -21.32 -6.16 14.48
N ASN A 307 -20.75 -7.34 14.76
CA ASN A 307 -20.41 -7.70 16.13
C ASN A 307 -19.09 -7.06 16.58
N GLY A 308 -19.04 -6.57 17.81
CA GLY A 308 -17.81 -6.07 18.42
C GLY A 308 -17.90 -5.85 19.92
N SER A 309 -16.77 -5.44 20.50
CA SER A 309 -16.57 -5.16 21.91
C SER A 309 -15.96 -3.77 22.08
N LEU A 310 -16.59 -2.93 22.91
CA LEU A 310 -16.20 -1.56 23.22
C LEU A 310 -15.66 -1.48 24.66
N TYR A 311 -14.54 -0.79 24.85
CA TYR A 311 -13.78 -0.77 26.10
C TYR A 311 -13.52 0.66 26.62
N GLN A 312 -13.40 0.80 27.94
CA GLN A 312 -13.11 2.07 28.59
C GLN A 312 -11.62 2.42 28.48
N SER A 313 -11.27 3.48 27.74
CA SER A 313 -9.89 3.95 27.47
C SER A 313 -8.92 3.86 28.67
N ASN A 314 -9.32 4.34 29.85
CA ASN A 314 -8.46 4.43 31.03
C ASN A 314 -8.20 3.08 31.70
N THR A 315 -9.21 2.21 31.80
CA THR A 315 -9.11 0.96 32.56
C THR A 315 -8.85 -0.25 31.67
N GLY A 316 -9.38 -0.26 30.43
CA GLY A 316 -9.45 -1.42 29.56
C GLY A 316 -10.61 -2.36 29.89
N ARG A 317 -11.55 -1.95 30.75
CA ARG A 317 -12.76 -2.72 31.07
C ARG A 317 -13.74 -2.70 29.90
N LEU A 318 -14.39 -3.82 29.65
CA LEU A 318 -15.50 -3.92 28.70
C LEU A 318 -16.66 -3.00 29.15
N LEU A 319 -17.21 -2.23 28.22
CA LEU A 319 -18.39 -1.37 28.40
C LEU A 319 -19.60 -1.93 27.66
N TYR A 320 -19.38 -2.56 26.50
CA TYR A 320 -20.43 -3.18 25.70
C TYR A 320 -19.85 -4.28 24.81
N GLU A 321 -20.57 -5.39 24.65
CA GLU A 321 -20.35 -6.39 23.59
C GLU A 321 -21.66 -6.66 22.86
N GLY A 322 -21.64 -6.78 21.54
CA GLY A 322 -22.83 -7.01 20.74
C GLY A 322 -22.81 -6.33 19.38
N ASP A 323 -23.98 -6.10 18.81
CA ASP A 323 -24.18 -5.55 17.48
C ASP A 323 -24.01 -4.01 17.42
N PHE A 324 -23.41 -3.55 16.31
CA PHE A 324 -23.19 -2.15 15.97
C PHE A 324 -23.71 -1.82 14.57
N LEU A 325 -24.18 -0.58 14.40
CA LEU A 325 -24.50 0.02 13.10
C LEU A 325 -24.06 1.49 13.10
N GLU A 326 -23.31 1.89 12.06
CA GLU A 326 -22.82 3.26 11.87
C GLU A 326 -22.10 3.86 13.11
N GLY A 327 -21.34 3.03 13.84
CA GLY A 327 -20.59 3.45 15.02
C GLY A 327 -21.37 3.39 16.34
N LYS A 328 -22.68 3.10 16.30
CA LYS A 328 -23.57 3.04 17.46
C LYS A 328 -23.96 1.61 17.82
N LYS A 329 -24.31 1.35 19.08
CA LYS A 329 -24.94 0.09 19.49
C LYS A 329 -26.30 -0.04 18.79
N ASN A 330 -26.53 -1.16 18.10
CA ASN A 330 -27.76 -1.39 17.34
C ASN A 330 -27.91 -2.88 17.06
N GLY A 331 -29.00 -3.51 17.51
CA GLY A 331 -29.16 -4.97 17.54
C GLY A 331 -29.00 -5.52 18.94
N PHE A 332 -28.60 -6.78 19.10
CA PHE A 332 -28.53 -7.43 20.42
C PHE A 332 -27.16 -7.23 21.07
N GLY A 333 -27.12 -7.04 22.39
CA GLY A 333 -25.85 -6.93 23.11
C GLY A 333 -25.98 -6.90 24.63
N THR A 334 -24.83 -6.79 25.28
CA THR A 334 -24.67 -6.71 26.74
C THR A 334 -23.96 -5.42 27.12
N LEU A 335 -24.54 -4.67 28.06
CA LEU A 335 -23.99 -3.44 28.62
C LEU A 335 -23.32 -3.70 29.99
N TYR A 336 -22.19 -3.05 30.24
CA TYR A 336 -21.44 -3.14 31.48
C TYR A 336 -21.21 -1.76 32.11
N SER A 337 -21.13 -1.75 33.44
CA SER A 337 -20.75 -0.58 34.21
C SER A 337 -19.25 -0.31 34.12
N GLU A 338 -18.82 0.90 34.51
CA GLU A 338 -17.40 1.24 34.61
C GLU A 338 -16.61 0.33 35.57
N ASN A 339 -17.30 -0.39 36.46
CA ASN A 339 -16.72 -1.38 37.36
C ASN A 339 -16.65 -2.80 36.78
N GLY A 340 -17.20 -3.04 35.58
CA GLY A 340 -17.24 -4.34 34.93
C GLY A 340 -18.44 -5.21 35.32
N THR A 341 -19.33 -4.73 36.20
CA THR A 341 -20.60 -5.41 36.50
C THR A 341 -21.53 -5.29 35.30
N LYS A 342 -22.09 -6.41 34.85
CA LYS A 342 -23.15 -6.49 33.83
C LYS A 342 -24.37 -5.68 34.28
N ILE A 343 -24.91 -4.83 33.41
CA ILE A 343 -26.09 -3.99 33.69
C ILE A 343 -27.33 -4.54 32.98
N TYR A 344 -27.22 -4.89 31.69
CA TYR A 344 -28.36 -5.30 30.86
C TYR A 344 -27.89 -6.19 29.70
N THR A 345 -28.75 -7.11 29.25
CA THR A 345 -28.62 -7.81 27.97
C THR A 345 -29.94 -7.71 27.23
N GLY A 346 -29.90 -7.38 25.94
CA GLY A 346 -31.08 -7.27 25.11
C GLY A 346 -30.86 -6.37 23.89
N ALA A 347 -31.92 -5.76 23.39
CA ALA A 347 -31.87 -4.97 22.15
C ALA A 347 -31.46 -3.51 22.37
N PHE A 348 -30.77 -2.95 21.39
CA PHE A 348 -30.32 -1.57 21.32
C PHE A 348 -30.72 -0.93 20.00
N TYR A 349 -31.00 0.37 20.02
CA TYR A 349 -31.25 1.18 18.84
C TYR A 349 -30.59 2.56 19.00
N HIS A 350 -29.50 2.79 18.26
CA HIS A 350 -28.72 4.04 18.27
C HIS A 350 -28.16 4.42 19.65
N ASP A 351 -27.42 3.50 20.28
CA ASP A 351 -26.79 3.61 21.61
C ASP A 351 -27.73 3.49 22.82
N ASP A 352 -29.01 3.79 22.65
CA ASP A 352 -30.07 3.56 23.64
C ASP A 352 -30.53 2.09 23.61
N ILE A 353 -31.06 1.60 24.73
CA ILE A 353 -31.75 0.30 24.80
C ILE A 353 -33.09 0.44 24.06
N ASP A 354 -33.46 -0.54 23.23
CA ASP A 354 -34.73 -0.51 22.52
C ASP A 354 -35.89 -0.99 23.41
N TYR A 355 -36.39 -0.09 24.25
CA TYR A 355 -37.52 -0.36 25.14
C TYR A 355 -38.81 -0.75 24.39
N LYS A 356 -38.89 -0.54 23.07
CA LYS A 356 -40.12 -0.79 22.31
C LYS A 356 -40.46 -2.27 22.19
N GLN A 357 -39.49 -3.17 22.34
CA GLN A 357 -39.79 -4.61 22.34
C GLN A 357 -40.59 -5.02 23.59
N TYR A 358 -40.33 -4.39 24.74
CA TYR A 358 -41.00 -4.68 26.01
C TYR A 358 -42.39 -4.06 26.15
N ILE A 359 -42.88 -3.31 25.16
CA ILE A 359 -44.18 -2.64 25.16
C ILE A 359 -45.38 -3.61 25.31
N LYS A 360 -45.17 -4.91 25.06
CA LYS A 360 -46.16 -5.98 25.26
C LYS A 360 -45.75 -7.01 26.32
N SER A 361 -44.59 -6.83 26.95
CA SER A 361 -44.00 -7.80 27.86
C SER A 361 -44.56 -7.69 29.27
N ASN A 362 -44.82 -8.82 29.90
CA ASN A 362 -45.23 -8.81 31.30
C ASN A 362 -44.05 -8.45 32.24
N LEU A 363 -44.33 -8.22 33.52
CA LEU A 363 -43.31 -7.81 34.49
C LEU A 363 -42.18 -8.84 34.67
N ASP A 364 -42.47 -10.13 34.55
CA ASP A 364 -41.47 -11.18 34.72
C ASP A 364 -40.56 -11.32 33.49
N GLU A 365 -41.09 -11.15 32.27
CA GLU A 365 -40.28 -10.99 31.04
C GLU A 365 -39.31 -9.79 31.16
N ILE A 366 -39.78 -8.66 31.69
CA ILE A 366 -38.91 -7.49 31.94
C ILE A 366 -37.87 -7.80 33.03
N ARG A 367 -38.21 -8.58 34.06
CA ARG A 367 -37.26 -8.98 35.11
C ARG A 367 -36.21 -10.00 34.64
N GLU A 368 -36.46 -10.79 33.62
CA GLU A 368 -35.45 -11.68 33.03
C GLU A 368 -34.30 -10.88 32.39
N ASP A 369 -34.63 -9.82 31.65
CA ASP A 369 -33.63 -9.00 30.91
C ASP A 369 -33.05 -7.83 31.74
N PHE A 370 -33.86 -7.19 32.60
CA PHE A 370 -33.46 -6.03 33.42
C PHE A 370 -33.09 -6.41 34.87
N GLY A 371 -33.34 -7.65 35.29
CA GLY A 371 -33.23 -8.05 36.68
C GLY A 371 -34.37 -7.48 37.56
N ARG A 372 -34.15 -7.45 38.88
CA ARG A 372 -35.12 -6.83 39.79
C ARG A 372 -35.06 -5.31 39.73
N GLU A 373 -36.25 -4.72 39.75
CA GLU A 373 -36.46 -3.30 39.92
C GLU A 373 -35.78 -2.76 41.19
N THR A 374 -35.29 -1.52 41.11
CA THR A 374 -34.70 -0.76 42.22
C THR A 374 -35.78 -0.23 43.16
N GLU A 375 -36.92 0.19 42.61
CA GLU A 375 -38.11 0.59 43.36
C GLU A 375 -39.38 0.10 42.64
N LEU A 376 -40.41 -0.21 43.42
CA LEU A 376 -41.74 -0.62 42.98
C LEU A 376 -42.78 0.29 43.68
N ILE A 377 -43.49 1.12 42.92
CA ILE A 377 -44.48 2.07 43.44
C ILE A 377 -45.88 1.61 43.00
N MET A 378 -46.81 1.56 43.95
CA MET A 378 -48.20 1.15 43.72
C MET A 378 -49.09 2.39 43.56
N LEU A 379 -49.63 2.58 42.36
CA LEU A 379 -50.63 3.60 42.05
C LEU A 379 -52.04 2.98 42.14
N ASP A 380 -53.07 3.82 42.23
CA ASP A 380 -54.46 3.35 42.37
C ASP A 380 -54.93 2.55 41.14
N ASP A 381 -54.42 2.90 39.96
CA ASP A 381 -54.75 2.30 38.66
C ASP A 381 -53.52 1.75 37.92
N ALA A 382 -52.34 1.66 38.54
CA ALA A 382 -51.12 1.19 37.88
C ALA A 382 -50.03 0.68 38.85
N ILE A 383 -49.03 0.00 38.29
CA ILE A 383 -47.74 -0.27 38.95
C ILE A 383 -46.65 0.51 38.23
N VAL A 384 -45.74 1.13 38.96
CA VAL A 384 -44.52 1.75 38.42
C VAL A 384 -43.30 0.95 38.88
N THR A 385 -42.51 0.44 37.95
CA THR A 385 -41.18 -0.12 38.27
C THR A 385 -40.09 0.84 37.86
N VAL A 386 -39.07 0.93 38.70
CA VAL A 386 -37.94 1.84 38.56
C VAL A 386 -36.67 1.03 38.45
N TYR A 387 -35.87 1.28 37.43
CA TYR A 387 -34.53 0.71 37.27
C TYR A 387 -33.52 1.85 37.27
N GLU A 388 -33.16 2.39 38.44
CA GLU A 388 -32.29 3.58 38.55
C GLU A 388 -30.95 3.41 37.82
N HIS A 389 -30.38 2.22 37.90
CA HIS A 389 -29.10 1.85 37.30
C HIS A 389 -29.14 1.81 35.76
N LEU A 390 -30.32 1.59 35.17
CA LEU A 390 -30.58 1.70 33.74
C LEU A 390 -31.24 3.02 33.36
N LYS A 391 -31.75 3.75 34.36
CA LYS A 391 -32.45 5.03 34.26
C LYS A 391 -33.75 4.89 33.45
N VAL A 392 -34.49 3.83 33.76
CA VAL A 392 -35.71 3.39 33.07
C VAL A 392 -36.86 3.31 34.06
N VAL A 393 -38.05 3.71 33.61
CA VAL A 393 -39.30 3.53 34.36
C VAL A 393 -40.32 2.88 33.44
N PHE A 394 -40.91 1.77 33.87
CA PHE A 394 -42.06 1.15 33.23
C PHE A 394 -43.31 1.39 34.07
N ILE A 395 -44.39 1.82 33.42
CA ILE A 395 -45.70 2.01 34.06
C ILE A 395 -46.69 1.02 33.45
N PHE A 396 -47.24 0.15 34.29
CA PHE A 396 -48.20 -0.91 33.97
C PHE A 396 -49.61 -0.47 34.41
N GLN A 397 -50.41 0.13 33.52
CA GLN A 397 -51.76 0.60 33.87
C GLN A 397 -52.79 -0.54 33.84
N PHE A 398 -53.74 -0.53 34.76
CA PHE A 398 -54.90 -1.43 34.84
C PHE A 398 -56.16 -0.79 34.23
N SER A 399 -57.15 -1.61 33.87
CA SER A 399 -58.45 -1.14 33.37
C SER A 399 -59.43 -0.79 34.51
N GLU A 400 -60.02 0.41 34.48
CA GLU A 400 -60.96 0.93 35.48
C GLU A 400 -62.28 0.13 35.61
N ASN A 401 -62.64 -0.64 34.59
CA ASN A 401 -63.86 -1.46 34.62
C ASN A 401 -63.56 -2.75 35.40
N GLY A 402 -64.07 -2.81 36.64
CA GLY A 402 -63.89 -3.93 37.56
C GLY A 402 -64.26 -5.30 36.96
N GLU A 403 -63.71 -6.34 37.59
CA GLU A 403 -63.54 -7.70 37.04
C GLU A 403 -62.27 -7.88 36.16
N SER A 404 -61.13 -7.75 36.84
CA SER A 404 -59.75 -8.18 36.46
C SER A 404 -58.80 -7.08 35.95
N PRO A 405 -57.56 -6.99 36.49
CA PRO A 405 -56.55 -6.04 36.04
C PRO A 405 -55.97 -6.46 34.68
N ASN A 406 -56.53 -5.94 33.59
CA ASN A 406 -55.93 -6.05 32.27
C ASN A 406 -54.82 -5.01 32.11
N LEU A 407 -53.63 -5.43 31.70
CA LEU A 407 -52.52 -4.53 31.38
C LEU A 407 -52.89 -3.68 30.14
N LYS A 408 -53.30 -2.44 30.40
CA LYS A 408 -53.87 -1.52 29.42
C LYS A 408 -52.79 -0.89 28.55
N SER A 409 -51.67 -0.50 29.15
CA SER A 409 -50.48 -0.01 28.45
C SER A 409 -49.23 -0.15 29.31
N ILE A 410 -48.09 -0.40 28.65
CA ILE A 410 -46.75 -0.18 29.20
C ILE A 410 -46.26 1.16 28.68
N GLN A 411 -45.88 2.05 29.60
CA GLN A 411 -45.37 3.38 29.24
C GLN A 411 -43.94 3.59 29.75
N PHE A 412 -43.10 4.14 28.89
CA PHE A 412 -41.69 4.42 29.15
C PHE A 412 -41.49 5.87 29.59
N LEU A 413 -40.92 6.08 30.77
CA LEU A 413 -40.30 7.35 31.15
C LEU A 413 -38.78 7.20 31.05
N GLY A 414 -38.15 7.96 30.16
CA GLY A 414 -36.70 7.97 30.03
C GLY A 414 -36.00 8.78 31.14
N VAL A 415 -34.80 8.31 31.53
CA VAL A 415 -33.70 8.96 32.28
C VAL A 415 -33.98 10.27 33.05
N GLN A 416 -35.03 10.37 33.87
CA GLN A 416 -35.31 11.61 34.64
C GLN A 416 -35.84 11.36 36.05
N ASN A 417 -35.71 12.39 36.89
CA ASN A 417 -35.87 12.33 38.33
C ASN A 417 -37.34 12.07 38.74
N ILE A 418 -37.61 10.92 39.32
CA ILE A 418 -38.96 10.44 39.67
C ILE A 418 -39.34 10.61 41.14
N ASP A 419 -38.51 11.28 41.95
CA ASP A 419 -38.65 11.50 43.41
C ASP A 419 -40.02 12.01 43.89
N ASN A 420 -40.86 12.47 42.95
CA ASN A 420 -42.19 13.01 43.18
C ASN A 420 -43.34 12.08 42.75
N ILE A 421 -43.08 10.86 42.26
CA ILE A 421 -44.10 9.79 42.13
C ILE A 421 -44.28 9.15 43.50
N LYS A 422 -45.52 8.95 43.95
CA LYS A 422 -45.83 8.44 45.30
C LYS A 422 -46.95 7.43 45.25
N ASN A 423 -46.96 6.51 46.22
CA ASN A 423 -48.06 5.57 46.42
C ASN A 423 -49.40 6.31 46.56
N GLY A 424 -50.45 5.82 45.91
CA GLY A 424 -51.79 6.42 45.93
C GLY A 424 -51.96 7.68 45.05
N MET A 425 -51.06 7.92 44.09
CA MET A 425 -51.37 8.75 42.93
C MET A 425 -52.11 7.93 41.87
N THR A 426 -52.83 8.58 40.96
CA THR A 426 -53.30 7.94 39.72
C THR A 426 -52.28 8.11 38.60
N PHE A 427 -52.34 7.27 37.57
CA PHE A 427 -51.55 7.46 36.36
C PHE A 427 -51.86 8.81 35.66
N TYR A 428 -53.08 9.32 35.79
CA TYR A 428 -53.43 10.66 35.30
C TYR A 428 -52.59 11.75 35.98
N ASP A 429 -52.41 11.68 37.30
CA ASP A 429 -51.60 12.65 38.06
C ASP A 429 -50.13 12.63 37.60
N VAL A 430 -49.58 11.42 37.42
CA VAL A 430 -48.24 11.23 36.85
C VAL A 430 -48.16 11.84 35.45
N LYS A 431 -49.12 11.56 34.56
CA LYS A 431 -49.13 12.11 33.19
C LYS A 431 -49.24 13.64 33.17
N GLN A 432 -49.93 14.27 34.13
CA GLN A 432 -49.97 15.73 34.27
C GLN A 432 -48.65 16.31 34.78
N GLN A 433 -48.04 15.67 35.78
CA GLN A 433 -46.75 16.08 36.37
C GLN A 433 -45.60 15.97 35.36
N TYR A 434 -45.64 14.94 34.52
CA TYR A 434 -44.61 14.59 33.54
C TYR A 434 -45.02 14.91 32.08
N LYS A 435 -46.02 15.77 31.87
CA LYS A 435 -46.62 16.13 30.54
C LYS A 435 -45.66 16.70 29.48
N GLN A 436 -44.44 17.05 29.88
CA GLN A 436 -43.40 17.59 29.00
C GLN A 436 -42.51 16.50 28.37
N TYR A 437 -42.77 15.23 28.70
CA TYR A 437 -42.07 14.07 28.16
C TYR A 437 -42.98 13.27 27.23
N GLU A 438 -42.39 12.59 26.26
CA GLU A 438 -43.09 11.73 25.31
C GLU A 438 -43.39 10.37 25.95
N PHE A 439 -44.66 10.06 26.14
CA PHE A 439 -45.13 8.75 26.59
C PHE A 439 -45.40 7.87 25.37
N ILE A 440 -44.71 6.74 25.27
CA ILE A 440 -45.02 5.71 24.26
C ILE A 440 -46.10 4.80 24.85
N GLU A 441 -47.27 4.74 24.22
CA GLU A 441 -48.40 3.92 24.64
C GLU A 441 -48.63 2.76 23.64
N SER A 442 -49.00 1.58 24.14
CA SER A 442 -49.69 0.57 23.32
C SER A 442 -50.85 -0.04 24.08
N ASN A 443 -51.90 -0.39 23.35
CA ASN A 443 -53.09 -1.04 23.90
C ASN A 443 -53.02 -2.53 23.61
N ILE A 444 -53.02 -3.37 24.64
CA ILE A 444 -53.09 -4.83 24.51
C ILE A 444 -54.57 -5.23 24.48
N GLN A 445 -55.04 -5.85 23.40
CA GLN A 445 -56.41 -6.38 23.32
C GLN A 445 -56.46 -7.88 23.64
N VAL A 446 -57.26 -8.23 24.63
CA VAL A 446 -57.57 -9.61 25.02
C VAL A 446 -58.63 -10.19 24.09
N THR A 447 -58.40 -11.41 23.60
CA THR A 447 -59.27 -12.11 22.64
C THR A 447 -60.42 -12.86 23.31
N GLU A 448 -61.50 -13.13 22.58
CA GLU A 448 -62.67 -13.86 23.10
C GLU A 448 -62.34 -15.30 23.56
N GLN A 449 -61.34 -15.95 22.95
CA GLN A 449 -60.89 -17.28 23.42
C GLN A 449 -60.28 -17.22 24.83
N GLN A 450 -59.56 -16.14 25.16
CA GLN A 450 -58.99 -15.96 26.51
C GLN A 450 -60.10 -15.74 27.56
N LYS A 451 -61.21 -15.09 27.21
CA LYS A 451 -62.38 -14.93 28.10
C LYS A 451 -63.08 -16.26 28.39
N MET A 452 -63.16 -17.16 27.42
CA MET A 452 -63.88 -18.44 27.59
C MET A 452 -63.21 -19.36 28.61
N ILE A 453 -61.87 -19.37 28.67
CA ILE A 453 -61.08 -20.22 29.59
C ILE A 453 -61.41 -19.92 31.06
N PHE A 454 -61.64 -18.65 31.42
CA PHE A 454 -62.00 -18.26 32.79
C PHE A 454 -63.38 -18.79 33.25
N SER A 455 -64.30 -19.11 32.34
CA SER A 455 -65.65 -19.55 32.71
C SER A 455 -65.75 -21.04 33.09
N ILE A 456 -64.68 -21.81 32.88
CA ILE A 456 -64.62 -23.26 33.09
C ILE A 456 -64.07 -23.64 34.48
N CYS A 457 -63.37 -22.71 35.15
CA CYS A 457 -62.90 -22.90 36.53
C CYS A 457 -64.02 -22.54 37.54
N ASP A 458 -64.18 -23.37 38.58
CA ASP A 458 -65.34 -23.33 39.48
C ASP A 458 -65.40 -22.09 40.40
N LYS A 459 -66.61 -21.70 40.82
CA LYS A 459 -66.99 -20.40 41.40
C LYS A 459 -66.52 -20.13 42.86
N GLN A 460 -65.47 -20.78 43.34
CA GLN A 460 -64.99 -20.66 44.73
C GLN A 460 -63.49 -20.32 44.85
N ILE A 461 -62.98 -19.51 43.92
CA ILE A 461 -61.64 -18.90 44.00
C ILE A 461 -61.85 -17.38 44.08
N SER A 462 -61.36 -16.74 45.14
CA SER A 462 -61.57 -15.29 45.36
C SER A 462 -60.50 -14.44 44.68
N THR A 463 -59.26 -14.95 44.56
CA THR A 463 -58.16 -14.26 43.87
C THR A 463 -57.25 -15.27 43.17
N VAL A 464 -56.78 -14.94 41.96
CA VAL A 464 -55.82 -15.76 41.19
C VAL A 464 -54.53 -14.96 40.98
N TYR A 465 -53.37 -15.59 41.18
CA TYR A 465 -52.09 -14.89 41.23
C TYR A 465 -51.05 -15.21 40.12
N ALA A 466 -51.04 -16.38 39.44
CA ALA A 466 -50.29 -16.56 38.16
C ALA A 466 -50.48 -17.90 37.38
N LEU A 467 -50.31 -17.78 36.03
CA LEU A 467 -49.38 -18.52 35.09
C LEU A 467 -49.89 -19.47 33.96
N THR A 468 -49.02 -19.75 32.98
CA THR A 468 -49.27 -20.59 31.77
C THR A 468 -47.92 -20.97 31.02
N TYR A 469 -47.46 -22.27 30.95
CA TYR A 469 -46.31 -22.80 30.12
C TYR A 469 -46.46 -24.20 29.35
N THR A 470 -46.42 -24.20 28.01
CA THR A 470 -47.03 -25.02 26.91
C THR A 470 -47.13 -26.59 26.82
N LEU A 471 -48.29 -27.10 26.33
CA LEU A 471 -48.60 -28.50 25.86
C LEU A 471 -49.67 -28.52 24.72
N ASN A 472 -49.37 -29.06 23.51
CA ASN A 472 -50.15 -28.86 22.26
C ASN A 472 -50.34 -27.37 21.85
N ASP A 473 -49.44 -26.47 22.26
CA ASP A 473 -49.65 -25.01 22.31
C ASP A 473 -50.51 -24.49 23.50
N VAL A 474 -50.85 -25.31 24.52
CA VAL A 474 -51.82 -24.95 25.59
C VAL A 474 -51.47 -25.37 27.01
N ILE A 475 -52.02 -24.64 27.99
CA ILE A 475 -51.45 -24.66 29.32
C ILE A 475 -52.22 -24.05 30.46
N LEU A 476 -51.74 -24.39 31.67
CA LEU A 476 -52.04 -23.72 32.93
C LEU A 476 -50.90 -23.81 33.96
N THR A 477 -50.73 -22.75 34.74
CA THR A 477 -50.47 -22.84 36.19
C THR A 477 -51.48 -21.90 36.84
N LEU A 478 -52.06 -22.24 37.99
CA LEU A 478 -53.01 -21.34 38.66
C LEU A 478 -52.77 -21.37 40.17
N TYR A 479 -52.31 -20.24 40.72
CA TYR A 479 -52.32 -20.00 42.16
C TYR A 479 -53.64 -19.34 42.54
N GLY A 480 -54.46 -20.02 43.36
CA GLY A 480 -55.75 -19.50 43.81
C GLY A 480 -55.84 -19.39 45.34
N GLU A 481 -56.29 -18.24 45.84
CA GLU A 481 -56.66 -18.04 47.24
C GLU A 481 -58.19 -18.21 47.41
N LYS A 482 -58.59 -18.86 48.50
CA LYS A 482 -59.99 -18.94 48.96
C LYS A 482 -60.26 -17.89 50.05
N GLU A 483 -61.53 -17.53 50.25
CA GLU A 483 -61.97 -16.52 51.25
C GLU A 483 -61.48 -16.73 52.69
N ASN A 484 -60.99 -17.93 53.02
CA ASN A 484 -60.44 -18.31 54.32
C ASN A 484 -58.89 -18.41 54.35
N GLY A 485 -58.19 -17.83 53.38
CA GLY A 485 -56.72 -17.76 53.32
C GLY A 485 -56.01 -19.08 53.01
N VAL A 486 -56.77 -20.11 52.60
CA VAL A 486 -56.19 -21.39 52.17
C VAL A 486 -55.81 -21.28 50.69
N ILE A 487 -54.50 -21.34 50.43
CA ILE A 487 -53.95 -21.41 49.07
C ILE A 487 -54.19 -22.81 48.53
N CYS A 488 -54.88 -22.92 47.40
CA CYS A 488 -55.00 -24.17 46.66
C CYS A 488 -53.98 -24.19 45.51
N TYR A 489 -53.15 -25.23 45.48
CA TYR A 489 -52.26 -25.50 44.36
C TYR A 489 -52.93 -26.52 43.44
N PHE A 490 -53.13 -26.17 42.16
CA PHE A 490 -53.56 -27.12 41.15
C PHE A 490 -52.82 -26.88 39.85
N GLU A 491 -52.16 -27.93 39.39
CA GLU A 491 -51.55 -28.01 38.07
C GLU A 491 -51.85 -29.43 37.57
N ILE A 492 -52.58 -29.61 36.46
CA ILE A 492 -52.65 -30.89 35.73
C ILE A 492 -52.59 -30.63 34.21
N GLY A 493 -51.35 -30.37 33.79
CA GLY A 493 -50.82 -30.64 32.46
C GLY A 493 -49.30 -30.96 32.44
N GLY A 494 -48.56 -31.18 33.55
CA GLY A 494 -48.90 -31.33 34.97
C GLY A 494 -47.72 -31.87 35.82
N ILE A 495 -47.85 -32.26 37.10
CA ILE A 495 -49.03 -32.43 37.97
C ILE A 495 -48.69 -32.13 39.45
N ALA A 496 -49.57 -31.44 40.21
CA ALA A 496 -49.84 -31.79 41.62
C ALA A 496 -51.31 -31.52 42.04
N LEU A 497 -51.78 -32.36 42.96
CA LEU A 497 -53.15 -32.49 43.52
C LEU A 497 -53.45 -31.53 44.68
#